data_AF-A0A957R0D4-F1
#
_entry.id   AF-A0A957R0D4-F1
#
_cell.length_a   1.000
_cell.length_b   1.000
_cell.length_c   1.000
_cell.angle_alpha   90.00
_cell.angle_beta   90.00
_cell.angle_gamma   90.00
#
_symmetry.space_group_name_H-M   'P 1'
#
loop_
_entity.id
_entity.type
_entity.pdbx_description
1 polymer ?
#
loop_
_entity_poly.entity_id
_entity_poly.type
_entity_poly.pdbx_seq_one_letter_code
_entity_poly.pdbx_strand_id
1 'polypeptide(L)'
;MFTRLTNSWELAKASWRVLLADKELLVFPIISFFASMLVFATFIVPMLLTNMLESLFGSGLSVLGIIVGLAYYSALYFVTIFANSALVGAAMIRLEGGDPTVGDGLRIAFKHIGSIFSYAVIAATVGLILNQISERSGQFGKIVVGIIGFAWNVATFLVVP
;
A
#
# COMPACT_ATOMS: atom_id res chain seq x y z
N MET A 1 33.39 5.01 -12.18
CA MET A 1 31.91 5.13 -12.16
C MET A 1 31.25 3.80 -12.52
N PHE A 2 31.63 3.14 -13.62
CA PHE A 2 31.10 1.82 -14.03
C PHE A 2 31.31 0.69 -13.02
N THR A 3 32.41 0.67 -12.26
CA THR A 3 32.66 -0.32 -11.20
C THR A 3 31.68 -0.24 -10.01
N ARG A 4 31.10 0.94 -9.72
CA ARG A 4 30.05 1.05 -8.68
C ARG A 4 28.72 0.45 -9.16
N LEU A 5 28.39 0.66 -10.43
CA LEU A 5 27.19 0.08 -11.04
C LEU A 5 27.29 -1.46 -11.13
N THR A 6 28.46 -2.01 -11.46
CA THR A 6 28.68 -3.45 -11.47
C THR A 6 28.54 -4.06 -10.07
N ASN A 7 29.09 -3.40 -9.04
CA ASN A 7 28.95 -3.87 -7.65
C ASN A 7 27.50 -3.78 -7.15
N SER A 8 26.77 -2.72 -7.49
CA SER A 8 25.33 -2.62 -7.19
C SER A 8 24.51 -3.69 -7.93
N TRP A 9 24.90 -4.06 -9.15
CA TRP A 9 24.25 -5.10 -9.93
C TRP A 9 24.53 -6.52 -9.41
N GLU A 10 25.75 -6.76 -8.93
CA GLU A 10 26.14 -7.98 -8.21
C GLU A 10 25.35 -8.13 -6.91
N LEU A 11 25.25 -7.06 -6.11
CA LEU A 11 24.44 -7.03 -4.89
C LEU A 11 22.96 -7.22 -5.18
N ALA A 12 22.41 -6.58 -6.21
CA ALA A 12 21.02 -6.77 -6.62
C ALA A 12 20.75 -8.24 -7.02
N LYS A 13 21.67 -8.87 -7.77
CA LYS A 13 21.60 -10.30 -8.11
C LYS A 13 21.71 -11.21 -6.89
N ALA A 14 22.56 -10.86 -5.91
CA ALA A 14 22.71 -11.60 -4.67
C ALA A 14 21.42 -11.52 -3.83
N SER A 15 20.87 -10.33 -3.63
CA SER A 15 19.58 -10.12 -2.96
C SER A 15 18.44 -10.80 -3.72
N TRP A 16 18.46 -10.78 -5.06
CA TRP A 16 17.48 -11.48 -5.90
C TRP A 16 17.58 -13.00 -5.75
N ARG A 17 18.79 -13.57 -5.61
CA ARG A 17 18.99 -15.00 -5.33
C ARG A 17 18.48 -15.40 -3.95
N VAL A 18 18.67 -14.55 -2.95
CA VAL A 18 18.13 -14.76 -1.60
C VAL A 18 16.60 -14.66 -1.61
N LEU A 19 16.03 -13.68 -2.33
CA LEU A 19 14.59 -13.53 -2.48
C LEU A 19 13.93 -14.71 -3.20
N LEU A 20 14.61 -15.27 -4.22
CA LEU A 20 14.17 -16.46 -4.94
C LEU A 20 14.32 -17.75 -4.11
N ALA A 21 15.17 -17.74 -3.08
CA ALA A 21 15.27 -18.84 -2.13
C ALA A 21 14.06 -18.86 -1.17
N ASP A 22 13.57 -17.68 -0.75
CA ASP A 22 12.37 -17.54 0.11
C ASP A 22 11.12 -17.15 -0.71
N LYS A 23 10.68 -18.05 -1.60
CA LYS A 23 9.49 -17.85 -2.45
C LYS A 23 8.21 -17.53 -1.67
N GLU A 24 8.12 -17.95 -0.42
CA GLU A 24 6.97 -17.73 0.45
C GLU A 24 6.77 -16.24 0.79
N LEU A 25 7.85 -15.46 0.87
CA LEU A 25 7.77 -14.02 1.14
C LEU A 25 7.25 -13.22 -0.07
N LEU A 26 7.50 -13.70 -1.29
CA LEU A 26 7.01 -13.07 -2.52
C LEU A 26 5.50 -13.23 -2.73
N VAL A 27 4.87 -14.18 -2.05
CA VAL A 27 3.43 -14.42 -2.15
C VAL A 27 2.63 -13.24 -1.58
N PHE A 28 3.09 -12.61 -0.50
CA PHE A 28 2.36 -11.49 0.12
C PHE A 28 2.27 -10.24 -0.77
N PRO A 29 3.36 -9.75 -1.41
CA PRO A 29 3.26 -8.67 -2.40
C PRO A 29 2.34 -8.99 -3.58
N ILE A 30 2.37 -10.24 -4.07
CA ILE A 30 1.53 -10.67 -5.20
C ILE A 30 0.05 -10.69 -4.77
N ILE A 31 -0.27 -11.25 -3.61
CA ILE A 31 -1.63 -11.23 -3.05
C ILE A 31 -2.09 -9.78 -2.85
N SER A 32 -1.24 -8.91 -2.30
CA SER A 32 -1.55 -7.49 -2.10
C SER A 32 -1.85 -6.78 -3.43
N PHE A 33 -1.07 -7.06 -4.47
CA PHE A 33 -1.29 -6.50 -5.80
C PHE A 33 -2.65 -6.91 -6.37
N PHE A 34 -2.97 -8.21 -6.35
CA PHE A 34 -4.25 -8.69 -6.87
C PHE A 34 -5.44 -8.26 -6.01
N ALA A 35 -5.30 -8.25 -4.68
CA ALA A 35 -6.33 -7.77 -3.78
C ALA A 35 -6.60 -6.27 -3.98
N SER A 36 -5.56 -5.46 -4.13
CA SER A 36 -5.69 -4.03 -4.43
C SER A 36 -6.31 -3.79 -5.81
N MET A 37 -5.96 -4.61 -6.80
CA MET A 37 -6.56 -4.55 -8.14
C MET A 37 -8.04 -4.95 -8.13
N LEU A 38 -8.42 -5.91 -7.28
CA LEU A 38 -9.81 -6.31 -7.09
C LEU A 38 -10.62 -5.20 -6.41
N VAL A 39 -10.06 -4.56 -5.38
CA VAL A 39 -10.66 -3.36 -4.77
C VAL A 39 -10.84 -2.27 -5.82
N PHE A 40 -9.80 -1.98 -6.61
CA PHE A 40 -9.88 -1.01 -7.70
C PHE A 40 -11.02 -1.35 -8.68
N ALA A 41 -11.09 -2.58 -9.17
CA ALA A 41 -12.14 -3.02 -10.08
C ALA A 41 -13.55 -2.88 -9.46
N THR A 42 -13.71 -3.26 -8.19
CA THR A 42 -15.01 -3.25 -7.49
C THR A 42 -15.58 -1.84 -7.36
N PHE A 43 -14.73 -0.82 -7.23
CA PHE A 43 -15.18 0.57 -7.10
C PHE A 43 -15.23 1.30 -8.44
N ILE A 44 -14.25 1.10 -9.32
CA ILE A 44 -14.15 1.84 -10.59
C ILE A 44 -15.11 1.32 -11.65
N VAL A 45 -15.30 0.00 -11.77
CA VAL A 45 -16.17 -0.57 -12.81
C VAL A 45 -17.62 -0.09 -12.65
N PRO A 46 -18.25 -0.15 -11.46
CA PRO A 46 -19.60 0.39 -11.29
C PRO A 46 -19.68 1.90 -11.56
N MET A 47 -18.68 2.67 -11.10
CA MET A 47 -18.65 4.12 -11.34
C MET A 47 -18.65 4.48 -12.83
N LEU A 48 -17.91 3.72 -13.63
CA LEU A 48 -17.86 3.88 -15.08
C LEU A 48 -19.19 3.47 -15.74
N LEU A 49 -19.79 2.36 -15.29
CA LEU A 49 -21.04 1.85 -15.87
C LEU A 49 -22.26 2.72 -15.58
N THR A 50 -22.29 3.40 -14.42
CA THR A 50 -23.44 4.21 -13.99
C THR A 50 -23.25 5.71 -14.24
N ASN A 51 -22.21 6.12 -14.98
CA ASN A 51 -21.81 7.52 -15.16
C ASN A 51 -21.70 8.32 -13.85
N MET A 52 -21.43 7.65 -12.72
CA MET A 52 -21.20 8.33 -11.42
C MET A 52 -19.98 9.25 -11.51
N LEU A 53 -19.05 8.95 -12.41
CA LEU A 53 -17.87 9.76 -12.67
C LEU A 53 -18.24 11.20 -13.07
N GLU A 54 -19.26 11.39 -13.93
CA GLU A 54 -19.73 12.72 -14.32
C GLU A 54 -20.38 13.48 -13.16
N SER A 55 -21.11 12.77 -12.28
CA SER A 55 -21.71 13.38 -11.08
C SER A 55 -20.66 13.77 -10.02
N LEU A 56 -19.50 13.11 -10.01
CA LEU A 56 -18.35 13.45 -9.17
C LEU A 56 -17.59 14.68 -9.69
N PHE A 57 -17.46 14.83 -11.02
CA PHE A 57 -16.67 15.91 -11.64
C PHE A 57 -17.51 17.14 -12.08
N GLY A 58 -18.82 17.00 -12.29
CA GLY A 58 -19.69 18.05 -12.86
C GLY A 58 -20.52 18.85 -11.85
N SER A 59 -20.81 18.28 -10.67
CA SER A 59 -21.52 18.95 -9.57
C SER A 59 -20.73 18.73 -8.29
N GLY A 60 -20.29 19.80 -7.63
CA GLY A 60 -19.37 19.74 -6.49
C GLY A 60 -19.71 18.66 -5.45
N LEU A 61 -18.65 18.06 -4.87
CA LEU A 61 -18.63 17.00 -3.85
C LEU A 61 -20.02 16.61 -3.30
N SER A 62 -20.69 15.70 -4.02
CA SER A 62 -21.89 15.07 -3.49
C SER A 62 -21.53 14.28 -2.23
N VAL A 63 -22.41 14.30 -1.22
CA VAL A 63 -22.22 13.52 0.02
C VAL A 63 -21.94 12.05 -0.30
N LEU A 64 -22.60 11.53 -1.33
CA LEU A 64 -22.38 10.17 -1.83
C LEU A 64 -20.96 9.97 -2.37
N GLY A 65 -20.40 10.94 -3.10
CA GLY A 65 -19.02 10.88 -3.58
C GLY A 65 -17.98 10.85 -2.46
N ILE A 66 -18.20 11.63 -1.39
CA ILE A 66 -17.32 11.60 -0.20
C ILE A 66 -17.39 10.23 0.47
N ILE A 67 -18.59 9.68 0.66
CA ILE A 67 -18.79 8.36 1.29
C ILE A 67 -18.13 7.26 0.47
N VAL A 68 -18.34 7.25 -0.85
CA VAL A 68 -17.75 6.23 -1.72
C VAL A 68 -16.23 6.39 -1.81
N GLY A 69 -15.72 7.62 -1.86
CA GLY A 69 -14.29 7.89 -1.77
C GLY A 69 -13.70 7.39 -0.46
N LEU A 70 -14.34 7.66 0.68
CA LEU A 70 -13.90 7.19 1.98
C LEU A 70 -13.88 5.66 2.06
N ALA A 71 -14.94 5.01 1.55
CA ALA A 71 -15.01 3.56 1.49
C ALA A 71 -13.90 2.96 0.61
N TYR A 72 -13.65 3.55 -0.57
CA TYR A 72 -12.59 3.15 -1.47
C TYR A 72 -11.20 3.27 -0.83
N TYR A 73 -10.86 4.45 -0.29
CA TYR A 73 -9.57 4.67 0.37
C TYR A 73 -9.41 3.77 1.60
N SER A 74 -10.47 3.58 2.39
CA SER A 74 -10.44 2.68 3.56
C SER A 74 -10.17 1.24 3.15
N ALA A 75 -10.84 0.74 2.11
CA ALA A 75 -10.62 -0.62 1.60
C ALA A 75 -9.19 -0.80 1.07
N LEU A 76 -8.69 0.17 0.30
CA LEU A 76 -7.34 0.12 -0.28
C LEU A 76 -6.25 0.14 0.80
N TYR A 77 -6.36 1.07 1.76
CA TYR A 77 -5.43 1.13 2.89
C TYR A 77 -5.51 -0.13 3.74
N PHE A 78 -6.71 -0.64 4.02
CA PHE A 78 -6.89 -1.87 4.78
C PHE A 78 -6.17 -3.05 4.13
N VAL A 79 -6.38 -3.29 2.83
CA VAL A 79 -5.71 -4.38 2.09
C VAL A 79 -4.19 -4.22 2.13
N THR A 80 -3.70 -3.00 1.89
CA THR A 80 -2.26 -2.70 1.86
C THR A 80 -1.62 -2.94 3.23
N ILE A 81 -2.20 -2.38 4.29
CA ILE A 81 -1.69 -2.51 5.65
C ILE A 81 -1.79 -3.97 6.11
N PHE A 82 -2.90 -4.65 5.80
CA PHE A 82 -3.08 -6.07 6.13
C PHE A 82 -2.00 -6.95 5.49
N ALA A 83 -1.74 -6.78 4.20
CA ALA A 83 -0.70 -7.52 3.50
C ALA A 83 0.70 -7.18 4.03
N ASN A 84 0.97 -5.91 4.34
CA ASN A 84 2.22 -5.48 4.96
C ASN A 84 2.40 -6.10 6.35
N SER A 85 1.35 -6.15 7.18
CA SER A 85 1.38 -6.84 8.47
C SER A 85 1.63 -8.34 8.33
N ALA A 86 1.04 -8.98 7.32
CA ALA A 86 1.27 -10.40 7.03
C ALA A 86 2.73 -10.66 6.61
N LEU A 87 3.27 -9.82 5.73
CA LEU A 87 4.66 -9.89 5.28
C LEU A 87 5.64 -9.67 6.45
N VAL A 88 5.41 -8.64 7.27
CA VAL A 88 6.25 -8.36 8.44
C VAL A 88 6.17 -9.50 9.45
N GLY A 89 4.98 -10.08 9.67
CA GLY A 89 4.81 -11.25 10.54
C GLY A 89 5.60 -12.46 10.05
N ALA A 90 5.55 -12.77 8.76
CA ALA A 90 6.33 -13.84 8.15
C ALA A 90 7.84 -13.57 8.20
N ALA A 91 8.26 -12.32 7.95
CA ALA A 91 9.66 -11.92 8.05
C ALA A 91 10.21 -12.06 9.48
N MET A 92 9.44 -11.72 10.51
CA MET A 92 9.82 -11.90 11.91
C MET A 92 10.05 -13.38 12.26
N ILE A 93 9.17 -14.28 11.81
CA ILE A 93 9.35 -15.74 12.01
C ILE A 93 10.67 -16.21 11.37
N ARG A 94 10.99 -15.70 10.17
CA ARG A 94 12.24 -16.03 9.48
C ARG A 94 13.48 -15.54 10.24
N LEU A 95 13.44 -14.32 10.76
CA LEU A 95 14.52 -13.73 11.55
C LEU A 95 14.77 -14.46 12.87
N GLU A 96 13.73 -15.04 13.46
CA GLU A 96 13.82 -15.89 14.65
C GLU A 96 14.34 -17.31 14.35
N GLY A 97 14.67 -17.62 13.09
CA GLY A 97 15.19 -18.91 12.66
C GLY A 97 14.13 -19.96 12.32
N GLY A 98 12.85 -19.55 12.25
CA GLY A 98 11.74 -20.40 11.84
C GLY A 98 11.57 -20.54 10.32
N ASP A 99 10.61 -21.39 9.93
CA ASP A 99 10.19 -21.58 8.53
C ASP A 99 8.84 -20.88 8.29
N PRO A 100 8.81 -19.73 7.58
CA PRO A 100 7.65 -18.85 7.53
C PRO A 100 6.62 -19.27 6.47
N THR A 101 5.51 -19.88 6.87
CA THR A 101 4.44 -20.18 5.91
C THR A 101 3.54 -18.96 5.63
N VAL A 102 2.90 -18.93 4.44
CA VAL A 102 1.88 -17.93 4.09
C VAL A 102 0.74 -17.89 5.11
N GLY A 103 0.37 -19.06 5.64
CA GLY A 103 -0.67 -19.19 6.65
C GLY A 103 -0.32 -18.52 7.98
N ASP A 104 0.95 -18.54 8.38
CA ASP A 104 1.39 -17.92 9.64
C ASP A 104 1.40 -16.40 9.54
N GLY A 105 1.86 -15.84 8.41
CA GLY A 105 1.76 -14.40 8.13
C GLY A 105 0.31 -13.92 8.12
N LEU A 106 -0.59 -14.62 7.43
CA LEU A 106 -2.02 -14.31 7.43
C LEU A 106 -2.63 -14.42 8.83
N ARG A 107 -2.29 -15.45 9.60
CA ARG A 107 -2.79 -15.63 10.98
C ARG A 107 -2.36 -14.47 11.88
N ILE A 108 -1.11 -14.00 11.75
CA ILE A 108 -0.61 -12.84 12.51
C ILE A 108 -1.38 -11.57 12.11
N ALA A 109 -1.61 -11.35 10.81
CA ALA A 109 -2.40 -10.21 10.35
C ALA A 109 -3.85 -10.28 10.86
N PHE A 110 -4.49 -11.45 10.82
CA PHE A 110 -5.84 -11.65 11.37
C PHE A 110 -5.93 -11.39 12.88
N LYS A 111 -4.91 -11.74 13.66
CA LYS A 111 -4.86 -11.40 15.10
C LYS A 111 -4.90 -9.89 15.36
N HIS A 112 -4.43 -9.08 14.40
CA HIS A 112 -4.37 -7.63 14.52
C HIS A 112 -5.41 -6.90 13.64
N ILE A 113 -6.41 -7.63 13.11
CA ILE A 113 -7.37 -7.09 12.14
C ILE A 113 -8.08 -5.82 12.62
N GLY A 114 -8.42 -5.72 13.91
CA GLY A 114 -9.08 -4.54 14.48
C GLY A 114 -8.17 -3.30 14.48
N SER A 115 -6.88 -3.48 14.80
CA SER A 115 -5.89 -2.40 14.75
C SER A 115 -5.57 -1.98 13.31
N ILE A 116 -5.49 -2.95 12.40
CA ILE A 116 -5.30 -2.69 10.97
C ILE A 116 -6.48 -1.90 10.41
N PHE A 117 -7.71 -2.27 10.78
CA PHE A 117 -8.91 -1.56 10.34
C PHE A 117 -8.99 -0.14 10.87
N SER A 118 -8.75 0.09 12.17
CA SER A 118 -8.78 1.43 12.74
C SER A 118 -7.71 2.34 12.12
N TYR A 119 -6.50 1.81 11.92
CA TYR A 119 -5.43 2.54 11.26
C TYR A 119 -5.76 2.83 9.80
N ALA A 120 -6.37 1.88 9.08
CA ALA A 120 -6.81 2.07 7.70
C ALA A 120 -7.85 3.20 7.55
N VAL A 121 -8.81 3.31 8.47
CA VAL A 121 -9.81 4.39 8.46
C VAL A 121 -9.15 5.76 8.71
N ILE A 122 -8.21 5.83 9.66
CA ILE A 122 -7.45 7.07 9.91
C ILE A 122 -6.65 7.45 8.65
N ALA A 123 -5.90 6.50 8.09
CA ALA A 123 -5.12 6.69 6.88
C ALA A 123 -5.99 7.10 5.68
N ALA A 124 -7.18 6.52 5.55
CA ALA A 124 -8.13 6.87 4.50
C ALA A 124 -8.68 8.28 4.65
N THR A 125 -8.97 8.71 5.88
CA THR A 125 -9.41 10.07 6.17
C THR A 125 -8.32 11.07 5.79
N VAL A 126 -7.07 10.81 6.20
CA VAL A 126 -5.92 11.65 5.84
C VAL A 126 -5.70 11.63 4.33
N GLY A 127 -5.78 10.46 3.70
CA GLY A 127 -5.62 10.28 2.26
C GLY A 127 -6.65 11.07 1.45
N LEU A 128 -7.92 11.07 1.86
CA LEU A 128 -8.96 11.89 1.25
C LEU A 128 -8.67 13.39 1.40
N ILE A 129 -8.30 13.84 2.59
CA ILE A 129 -7.97 15.26 2.84
C ILE A 129 -6.80 15.69 1.95
N LEU A 130 -5.74 14.89 1.92
CA LEU A 130 -4.56 15.15 1.08
C LEU A 130 -4.92 15.14 -0.41
N ASN A 131 -5.74 14.20 -0.87
CA ASN A 131 -6.14 14.14 -2.27
C ASN A 131 -7.00 15.36 -2.66
N GLN A 132 -7.93 15.76 -1.81
CA GLN A 132 -8.78 16.93 -2.04
C GLN A 132 -7.97 18.23 -2.04
N ILE A 133 -6.94 18.34 -1.21
CA ILE A 133 -5.97 19.44 -1.26
C ILE A 133 -5.18 19.38 -2.57
N SER A 134 -4.71 18.19 -2.96
CA SER A 134 -3.92 17.97 -4.18
C SER A 134 -4.70 18.38 -5.45
N GLU A 135 -5.96 17.97 -5.58
CA GLU A 135 -6.84 18.31 -6.70
C GLU A 135 -7.06 19.83 -6.83
N ARG A 136 -7.14 20.54 -5.71
CA ARG A 136 -7.30 22.00 -5.69
C ARG A 136 -6.00 22.78 -5.93
N SER A 137 -4.85 22.16 -5.70
CA SER A 137 -3.56 22.86 -5.63
C SER A 137 -2.65 22.62 -6.85
N GLY A 138 -3.04 21.77 -7.80
CA GLY A 138 -2.27 21.49 -9.01
C GLY A 138 -0.81 21.11 -8.72
N GLN A 139 0.14 21.91 -9.18
CA GLN A 139 1.60 21.65 -9.07
C GLN A 139 2.10 21.63 -7.62
N PHE A 140 1.44 22.33 -6.69
CA PHE A 140 1.77 22.31 -5.26
C PHE A 140 1.37 21.00 -4.57
N GLY A 141 0.28 20.36 -5.02
CA GLY A 141 -0.12 19.03 -4.54
C GLY A 141 0.95 17.98 -4.83
N LYS A 142 1.53 18.01 -6.04
CA LYS A 142 2.62 17.12 -6.45
C LYS A 142 3.89 17.32 -5.62
N ILE A 143 4.18 18.56 -5.19
CA ILE A 143 5.33 18.87 -4.33
C ILE A 143 5.10 18.32 -2.92
N VAL A 144 3.92 18.51 -2.34
CA VAL A 144 3.57 17.98 -1.01
C VAL A 144 3.61 16.45 -0.99
N VAL A 145 3.03 15.79 -1.99
CA VAL A 145 3.10 14.34 -2.15
C VAL A 145 4.56 13.87 -2.32
N GLY A 146 5.38 14.62 -3.06
CA GLY A 146 6.81 14.37 -3.19
C GLY A 146 7.58 14.49 -1.86
N ILE A 147 7.28 15.50 -1.04
CA ILE A 147 7.89 15.72 0.27
C ILE A 147 7.47 14.65 1.26
N ILE A 148 6.17 14.30 1.31
CA ILE A 148 5.67 13.21 2.17
C ILE A 148 6.30 11.89 1.74
N GLY A 149 6.38 11.61 0.43
CA GLY A 149 7.05 10.43 -0.10
C GLY A 149 8.54 10.40 0.25
N PHE A 150 9.23 11.54 0.17
CA PHE A 150 10.62 11.66 0.57
C PHE A 150 10.81 11.44 2.08
N ALA A 151 9.98 12.08 2.91
CA ALA A 151 10.00 11.91 4.36
C ALA A 151 9.73 10.45 4.77
N TRP A 152 8.82 9.77 4.07
CA TRP A 152 8.54 8.35 4.28
C TRP A 152 9.76 7.49 3.95
N ASN A 153 10.41 7.72 2.80
CA ASN A 153 11.62 6.99 2.41
C ASN A 153 12.76 7.19 3.43
N VAL A 154 12.97 8.42 3.89
CA VAL A 154 13.98 8.74 4.92
C VAL A 154 13.62 8.06 6.25
N ALA A 155 12.35 8.11 6.66
CA ALA A 155 11.89 7.46 7.88
C ALA A 155 12.09 5.93 7.84
N THR A 156 11.80 5.27 6.71
CA THR A 156 12.10 3.84 6.57
C THR A 156 13.60 3.55 6.58
N PHE A 157 14.43 4.41 6.00
CA PHE A 157 15.89 4.25 6.05
C PHE A 157 16.48 4.43 7.44
N LEU A 158 15.88 5.27 8.29
CA LEU A 158 16.34 5.50 9.66
C LEU A 158 15.83 4.45 10.64
N VAL A 159 14.72 3.77 10.32
CA VAL A 159 14.15 2.67 11.11
C VAL A 159 14.83 1.34 10.79
N VAL A 160 15.35 1.18 9.57
CA VAL A 160 16.15 0.01 9.18
C VAL A 160 17.61 0.30 9.56
N PRO A 161 18.20 -0.39 10.55
CA PRO A 161 19.58 -0.17 10.97
C PRO A 161 20.61 -0.53 9.89
#